data_AF-A0A372H258-F1
#
_entry.id   AF-A0A372H258-F1
#
_cell.length_a   1.000
_cell.length_b   1.000
_cell.length_c   1.000
_cell.angle_alpha   90.00
_cell.angle_beta   90.00
_cell.angle_gamma   90.00
#
_symmetry.space_group_name_H-M   'P 1'
#
loop_
_entity.id
_entity.type
_entity.pdbx_description
1 polymer ?
#
loop_
_entity_poly.entity_id
_entity_poly.type
_entity_poly.pdbx_seq_one_letter_code
_entity_poly.pdbx_strand_id
1 'polypeptide(L)'
;MHFYLHKNIIICNLVPRVIVLEKEKNTLPTGRRQLKIYQKFIPRCYQEHVIFPEIRLCGKWLREIGFECGRKVTVVHEKNKIVITVNDETQTDN
;
A
#
# COMPACT_ATOMS: atom_id res chain seq x y z
N MET A 1 22.01 34.02 13.46
CA MET A 1 22.63 32.80 12.87
C MET A 1 21.63 31.66 13.00
N HIS A 2 21.22 31.09 11.88
CA HIS A 2 20.53 29.80 11.82
C HIS A 2 21.41 28.70 12.45
N PHE A 3 20.81 27.63 12.99
CA PHE A 3 20.81 26.26 12.43
C PHE A 3 20.05 25.30 13.35
N TYR A 4 19.28 24.42 12.72
CA TYR A 4 18.48 23.34 13.28
C TYR A 4 19.35 22.08 13.49
N LEU A 5 18.94 21.12 14.35
CA LEU A 5 18.17 19.92 13.98
C LEU A 5 18.32 18.79 15.03
N HIS A 6 17.15 18.28 15.41
CA HIS A 6 16.78 16.98 15.98
C HIS A 6 17.83 15.89 16.19
N LYS A 7 17.78 15.28 17.39
CA LYS A 7 17.80 13.82 17.58
C LYS A 7 17.04 13.44 18.87
N ASN A 8 15.78 13.01 18.77
CA ASN A 8 15.09 12.35 19.88
C ASN A 8 14.61 10.95 19.46
N ILE A 9 15.38 9.96 19.92
CA ILE A 9 15.02 8.55 20.13
C ILE A 9 13.90 8.49 21.17
N ILE A 10 12.87 7.65 20.99
CA ILE A 10 12.21 7.00 22.14
C ILE A 10 11.83 5.54 21.80
N ILE A 11 12.29 4.66 22.69
CA ILE A 11 12.01 3.23 22.85
C ILE A 11 10.56 3.05 23.34
N CYS A 12 9.79 2.16 22.71
CA CYS A 12 8.43 1.87 23.17
C CYS A 12 8.42 0.81 24.28
N ASN A 13 7.83 1.12 25.42
CA ASN A 13 7.29 0.11 26.35
C ASN A 13 6.00 0.61 27.06
N LEU A 14 4.98 -0.25 27.00
CA LEU A 14 3.79 -0.45 27.87
C LEU A 14 2.96 0.77 28.39
N VAL A 15 1.78 0.98 27.76
CA VAL A 15 0.39 1.28 28.25
C VAL A 15 0.13 2.27 29.43
N PRO A 16 -1.05 2.93 29.54
CA PRO A 16 -1.80 3.84 28.63
C PRO A 16 -2.08 5.24 29.26
N ARG A 17 -1.96 6.35 28.52
CA ARG A 17 -2.62 7.62 28.87
C ARG A 17 -2.74 8.53 27.66
N VAL A 18 -3.98 8.89 27.31
CA VAL A 18 -4.30 9.74 26.16
C VAL A 18 -3.66 11.12 26.30
N ILE A 19 -2.89 11.56 25.29
CA ILE A 19 -2.68 12.97 24.98
C ILE A 19 -2.65 13.10 23.44
N VAL A 20 -3.63 13.82 22.91
CA VAL A 20 -3.68 14.24 21.49
C VAL A 20 -2.66 15.34 21.30
N LEU A 21 -1.78 15.22 20.31
CA LEU A 21 -1.08 16.37 19.70
C LEU A 21 -0.96 16.15 18.19
N GLU A 22 -1.72 16.96 17.45
CA GLU A 22 -1.67 17.06 16.00
C GLU A 22 -0.30 17.57 15.52
N LYS A 23 0.21 16.97 14.44
CA LYS A 23 1.10 17.66 13.51
C LYS A 23 1.07 17.00 12.13
N GLU A 24 0.39 17.67 11.20
CA GLU A 24 0.51 17.40 9.77
C GLU A 24 1.91 17.82 9.26
N LYS A 25 2.56 16.95 8.47
CA LYS A 25 2.83 17.16 7.02
C LYS A 25 3.88 16.18 6.48
N ASN A 26 3.43 15.40 5.49
CA ASN A 26 4.18 14.84 4.36
C ASN A 26 5.46 14.03 4.63
N THR A 27 5.29 12.86 5.21
CA THR A 27 6.13 11.72 4.83
C THR A 27 5.20 10.58 4.52
N LEU A 28 5.20 10.13 3.27
CA LEU A 28 4.62 8.84 2.89
C LEU A 28 5.12 7.83 3.94
N PRO A 29 4.23 7.12 4.65
CA PRO A 29 4.68 6.13 5.61
C PRO A 29 5.51 5.11 4.82
N THR A 30 6.82 5.11 5.03
CA THR A 30 7.71 4.05 4.54
C THR A 30 7.40 2.83 5.40
N GLY A 31 6.25 2.23 5.12
CA GLY A 31 5.62 1.21 5.91
C GLY A 31 5.70 -0.11 5.16
N ARG A 32 6.46 -1.06 5.71
CA ARG A 32 6.33 -2.45 5.30
C ARG A 32 4.97 -2.95 5.79
N ARG A 33 4.16 -3.53 4.88
CA ARG A 33 2.89 -4.16 5.22
C ARG A 33 3.00 -5.65 4.93
N GLN A 34 2.64 -6.46 5.92
CA GLN A 34 2.47 -7.90 5.73
C GLN A 34 0.99 -8.17 5.49
N LEU A 35 0.68 -8.90 4.43
CA LEU A 35 -0.68 -9.24 4.03
C LEU A 35 -0.83 -10.76 3.98
N LYS A 36 -2.00 -11.24 4.37
CA LYS A 36 -2.38 -12.63 4.18
C LYS A 36 -2.78 -12.85 2.72
N ILE A 37 -2.36 -13.97 2.15
CA ILE A 37 -2.86 -14.45 0.86
C ILE A 37 -4.19 -15.16 1.12
N TYR A 38 -5.24 -14.71 0.44
CA TYR A 38 -6.58 -15.27 0.54
C TYR A 38 -6.85 -16.23 -0.61
N GLN A 39 -7.86 -17.08 -0.44
CA GLN A 39 -8.39 -17.92 -1.52
C GLN A 39 -9.48 -17.16 -2.27
N LYS A 40 -9.45 -17.23 -3.60
CA LYS A 40 -10.48 -16.70 -4.49
C LYS A 40 -11.09 -17.83 -5.30
N PHE A 41 -12.40 -17.99 -5.15
CA PHE A 41 -13.20 -18.93 -5.91
C PHE A 41 -13.58 -18.28 -7.25
N ILE A 42 -13.19 -18.91 -8.35
CA ILE A 42 -13.53 -18.47 -9.70
C ILE A 42 -14.51 -19.49 -10.30
N PRO A 43 -15.75 -19.07 -10.61
CA PRO A 43 -16.71 -19.95 -11.27
C PRO A 43 -16.29 -20.26 -12.70
N ARG A 44 -16.58 -21.48 -13.17
CA ARG A 44 -16.40 -21.93 -14.55
C ARG A 44 -17.75 -22.32 -15.12
N CYS A 45 -17.98 -22.09 -16.41
CA CYS A 45 -19.28 -22.34 -17.04
C CYS A 45 -19.70 -23.82 -17.06
N TYR A 46 -18.74 -24.77 -17.01
CA TYR A 46 -19.02 -26.21 -17.20
C TYR A 46 -18.28 -27.13 -16.21
N GLN A 47 -17.69 -26.59 -15.15
CA GLN A 47 -16.89 -27.34 -14.16
C GLN A 47 -17.06 -26.77 -12.75
N GLU A 48 -16.57 -27.50 -11.75
CA GLU A 48 -16.45 -27.03 -10.37
C GLU A 48 -15.61 -25.73 -10.25
N HIS A 49 -15.80 -25.01 -9.15
CA HIS A 49 -15.06 -23.79 -8.86
C HIS A 49 -13.55 -24.05 -8.76
N VAL A 50 -12.74 -23.17 -9.36
CA VAL A 50 -11.29 -23.20 -9.20
C VAL A 50 -10.87 -22.20 -8.13
N ILE A 51 -9.95 -22.62 -7.26
CA ILE A 51 -9.42 -21.78 -6.18
C ILE A 51 -8.05 -21.22 -6.59
N PHE A 52 -7.91 -19.90 -6.57
CA PHE A 52 -6.65 -19.20 -6.82
C PHE A 52 -6.21 -18.34 -5.63
N PRO A 53 -4.91 -18.08 -5.45
CA PRO A 53 -4.43 -17.13 -4.46
C PRO A 53 -4.79 -15.69 -4.84
N GLU A 54 -5.21 -14.88 -3.85
CA GLU A 54 -5.58 -13.47 -4.00
C GLU A 54 -4.85 -12.60 -2.95
N ILE A 55 -4.18 -11.55 -3.44
CA ILE A 55 -3.61 -10.48 -2.61
C ILE A 55 -4.54 -9.27 -2.70
N ARG A 56 -4.97 -8.75 -1.55
CA ARG A 56 -5.89 -7.61 -1.49
C ARG A 56 -5.16 -6.35 -1.05
N LEU A 57 -4.94 -5.42 -1.98
CA LEU A 57 -4.41 -4.09 -1.71
C LEU A 57 -5.57 -3.10 -1.70
N CYS A 58 -5.88 -2.51 -0.55
CA CYS A 58 -6.95 -1.51 -0.40
C CYS A 58 -6.67 -0.60 0.79
N GLY A 59 -7.18 0.63 0.73
CA GLY A 59 -7.19 1.58 1.84
C GLY A 59 -6.54 2.93 1.52
N LYS A 60 -6.66 3.87 2.46
CA LYS A 60 -6.14 5.24 2.32
C LYS A 60 -4.64 5.28 1.97
N TRP A 61 -3.87 4.38 2.56
CA TRP A 61 -2.43 4.26 2.32
C TRP A 61 -2.08 3.99 0.85
N LEU A 62 -2.89 3.20 0.14
CA LEU A 62 -2.65 2.85 -1.26
C LEU A 62 -2.86 4.08 -2.14
N ARG A 63 -3.92 4.85 -1.84
CA ARG A 63 -4.18 6.14 -2.48
C ARG A 63 -3.07 7.16 -2.20
N GLU A 64 -2.60 7.22 -0.95
CA GLU A 64 -1.52 8.14 -0.54
C GLU A 64 -0.21 7.90 -1.30
N ILE A 65 0.11 6.65 -1.67
CA ILE A 65 1.30 6.31 -2.48
C ILE A 65 1.08 6.47 -4.00
N GLY A 66 -0.05 7.06 -4.43
CA GLY A 66 -0.31 7.40 -5.85
C GLY A 66 -1.12 6.37 -6.64
N PHE A 67 -1.61 5.30 -5.99
CA PHE A 67 -2.50 4.34 -6.65
C PHE A 67 -3.94 4.84 -6.59
N GLU A 68 -4.33 5.60 -7.61
CA GLU A 68 -5.67 6.16 -7.76
C GLU A 68 -6.58 5.28 -8.62
N CYS A 69 -7.89 5.31 -8.34
CA CYS A 69 -8.88 4.62 -9.17
C CYS A 69 -8.87 5.18 -10.59
N GLY A 70 -8.97 4.30 -11.59
CA GLY A 70 -8.95 4.69 -13.01
C GLY A 70 -7.56 4.78 -13.63
N ARG A 71 -6.49 4.80 -12.82
CA ARG A 71 -5.12 4.69 -13.34
C ARG A 71 -4.77 3.26 -13.74
N LYS A 72 -3.91 3.14 -14.75
CA LYS A 72 -3.30 1.87 -15.14
C LYS A 72 -2.07 1.60 -14.29
N VAL A 73 -1.86 0.34 -13.94
CA VAL A 73 -0.67 -0.13 -13.22
C VAL A 73 0.02 -1.21 -14.04
N THR A 74 1.34 -1.21 -14.01
CA THR A 74 2.16 -2.29 -14.55
C THR A 74 2.46 -3.28 -13.45
N VAL A 75 2.26 -4.57 -13.72
CA VAL A 75 2.58 -5.67 -12.80
C VAL A 75 3.63 -6.55 -13.47
N VAL A 76 4.85 -6.52 -12.93
CA VAL A 76 5.94 -7.42 -13.34
C VAL A 76 6.10 -8.51 -12.30
N HIS A 77 6.29 -9.75 -12.74
CA HIS A 77 6.47 -10.89 -11.85
C HIS A 77 7.75 -11.67 -12.15
N GLU A 78 8.41 -12.12 -11.10
CA GLU A 78 9.53 -13.05 -11.11
C GLU A 78 9.22 -14.19 -10.13
N LYS A 79 10.13 -15.16 -10.00
CA LYS A 79 9.98 -16.21 -8.99
C LYS A 79 9.90 -15.59 -7.59
N ASN A 80 8.77 -15.78 -6.90
CA ASN A 80 8.47 -15.29 -5.54
C ASN A 80 8.47 -13.77 -5.37
N LYS A 81 8.37 -12.99 -6.46
CA LYS A 81 8.41 -11.52 -6.39
C LYS A 81 7.43 -10.91 -7.39
N ILE A 82 6.69 -9.91 -6.93
CA ILE A 82 5.80 -9.10 -7.75
C ILE A 82 6.18 -7.64 -7.52
N VAL A 83 6.36 -6.90 -8.60
CA VAL A 83 6.59 -5.45 -8.60
C VAL A 83 5.40 -4.80 -9.27
N ILE A 84 4.75 -3.88 -8.56
CA ILE A 84 3.60 -3.13 -9.06
C ILE A 84 3.99 -1.66 -9.13
N THR A 85 3.83 -1.04 -10.30
CA THR A 85 4.23 0.34 -10.56
C THR A 85 3.07 1.09 -11.21
N VAL A 86 2.82 2.33 -10.80
CA VAL A 86 1.82 3.20 -11.44
C VAL A 86 2.41 3.75 -12.73
N ASN A 87 1.64 3.69 -13.83
CA ASN A 87 2.05 4.32 -15.09
C ASN A 87 1.46 5.73 -15.14
N ASP A 88 2.29 6.72 -15.46
CA ASP A 88 1.88 8.12 -15.60
C ASP A 88 1.35 8.47 -16.99
N GLU A 89 1.04 7.46 -17.81
CA GLU A 89 0.52 7.68 -19.15
C GLU A 89 -0.95 8.13 -19.07
N THR A 90 -1.12 9.45 -18.93
CA THR A 90 -2.33 10.16 -19.34
C THR A 90 -2.50 9.90 -20.84
N GLN A 91 -3.31 8.90 -21.16
CA GLN A 91 -3.84 8.76 -22.50
C GLN A 91 -4.80 9.93 -22.73
N THR A 92 -4.24 11.05 -23.18
CA THR A 92 -4.98 12.17 -23.76
C THR A 92 -5.51 11.68 -25.09
N ASP A 93 -6.67 11.04 -25.08
CA ASP A 93 -7.42 10.76 -26.29
C ASP A 93 -7.97 12.13 -26.79
N ASN A 94 -7.29 12.67 -27.81
CA ASN A 94 -7.77 13.80 -28.63
C ASN A 94 -8.82 13.31 -29.64
#